data_AF-I4EL69-F1
#
_entry.id   AF-I4EL69-F1
#
_cell.length_a   1.000
_cell.length_b   1.000
_cell.length_c   1.000
_cell.angle_alpha   90.00
_cell.angle_beta   90.00
_cell.angle_gamma   90.00
#
_symmetry.space_group_name_H-M   'P 1'
#
loop_
_entity.id
_entity.type
_entity.pdbx_description
1 polymer ?
#
loop_
_entity_poly.entity_id
_entity_poly.type
_entity_poly.pdbx_seq_one_letter_code
_entity_poly.pdbx_strand_id
1 'polypeptide(L)'
;MPEAYKPIDVSNVPELLKLAEEVHATREPRVLRRDDEDLAVLMLVSKKAKRRRKQKSEKDLEAFRASASSWKDVDTDKLIADIYESRRRSSRPPVDL
;
A
#
# COMPACT_ATOMS: atom_id res chain seq x y z
N MET A 1 5.95 10.35 -11.32
CA MET A 1 4.96 11.41 -11.62
C MET A 1 3.75 10.71 -12.21
N PRO A 2 2.50 10.92 -11.77
CA PRO A 2 1.37 10.33 -12.49
C PRO A 2 1.30 11.01 -13.86
N GLU A 3 1.36 10.23 -14.93
CA GLU A 3 1.23 10.74 -16.29
C GLU A 3 -0.14 11.41 -16.45
N ALA A 4 -0.15 12.62 -17.01
CA ALA A 4 -1.39 13.33 -17.29
C ALA A 4 -2.11 12.65 -18.46
N TYR A 5 -3.22 11.97 -18.19
CA TYR A 5 -4.07 11.40 -19.23
C TYR A 5 -4.63 12.50 -20.13
N LYS A 6 -4.52 12.32 -21.46
CA LYS A 6 -5.15 13.24 -22.41
C LYS A 6 -6.67 13.05 -22.36
N PRO A 7 -7.47 14.10 -22.08
CA PRO A 7 -8.92 13.98 -22.05
C PRO A 7 -9.46 13.73 -23.47
N ILE A 8 -10.46 12.86 -23.57
CA ILE A 8 -11.23 12.62 -24.79
C ILE A 8 -12.64 13.15 -24.53
N ASP A 9 -13.15 13.97 -25.45
CA ASP A 9 -14.54 14.42 -25.41
C ASP A 9 -15.45 13.30 -25.92
N VAL A 10 -16.37 12.87 -25.07
CA VAL A 10 -17.32 11.78 -25.35
C VAL A 10 -18.69 12.28 -25.81
N SER A 11 -18.91 13.60 -25.89
CA SER A 11 -20.20 14.18 -26.27
C SER A 11 -20.69 13.76 -27.67
N ASN A 12 -19.76 13.47 -28.58
CA ASN A 12 -20.07 13.09 -29.97
C ASN A 12 -20.02 11.58 -30.23
N VAL A 13 -19.78 10.76 -29.21
CA VAL A 13 -19.71 9.29 -29.34
C VAL A 13 -20.66 8.65 -28.31
N PRO A 14 -21.94 8.43 -28.66
CA PRO A 14 -22.97 8.05 -27.71
C PRO A 14 -22.70 6.69 -27.03
N GLU A 15 -22.00 5.77 -27.69
CA GLU A 15 -21.62 4.47 -27.13
C GLU A 15 -20.62 4.62 -25.96
N LEU A 16 -19.63 5.51 -26.11
CA LEU A 16 -18.66 5.80 -25.05
C LEU A 16 -19.32 6.52 -23.88
N LEU A 17 -20.26 7.44 -24.17
CA LEU A 17 -21.03 8.14 -23.14
C LEU A 17 -21.85 7.16 -22.29
N LYS A 18 -22.56 6.22 -22.91
CA LYS A 18 -23.34 5.19 -22.18
C LYS A 18 -22.47 4.36 -21.25
N LEU A 19 -21.31 3.89 -21.72
CA LEU A 19 -20.38 3.12 -20.90
C LEU A 19 -19.84 3.94 -19.72
N ALA A 20 -19.53 5.21 -19.95
CA ALA A 20 -19.06 6.12 -18.90
C ALA A 20 -20.15 6.39 -17.85
N GLU A 21 -21.40 6.61 -18.27
CA GLU A 21 -22.55 6.78 -17.38
C GLU A 21 -22.85 5.53 -16.57
N GLU A 22 -22.73 4.35 -17.19
CA GLU A 22 -22.96 3.07 -16.50
C GLU A 22 -21.91 2.82 -15.41
N VAL A 23 -20.62 3.01 -15.71
CA VAL A 23 -19.54 2.94 -14.70
C VAL A 23 -19.71 4.00 -13.62
N HIS A 24 -20.23 5.18 -13.98
CA HIS A 24 -20.54 6.23 -13.01
C HIS A 24 -21.71 5.85 -12.08
N ALA A 25 -22.75 5.21 -12.62
CA ALA A 25 -23.93 4.78 -11.87
C ALA A 25 -23.63 3.59 -10.93
N THR A 26 -22.93 2.56 -11.44
CA THR A 26 -22.64 1.33 -10.67
C THR A 26 -21.43 1.47 -9.75
N ARG A 27 -20.51 2.38 -10.08
CA ARG A 27 -19.18 2.50 -9.45
C ARG A 27 -18.29 1.27 -9.61
N GLU A 28 -18.63 0.38 -10.54
CA GLU A 28 -17.85 -0.82 -10.84
C GLU A 28 -16.95 -0.58 -12.05
N PRO A 29 -15.63 -0.78 -11.95
CA PRO A 29 -14.72 -0.71 -13.08
C PRO A 29 -15.04 -1.77 -14.14
N ARG A 30 -14.84 -1.43 -15.41
CA ARG A 30 -15.02 -2.36 -16.53
C ARG A 30 -13.77 -2.44 -17.39
N VAL A 31 -13.48 -3.63 -17.88
CA VAL A 31 -12.38 -3.87 -18.82
C VAL A 31 -12.93 -3.82 -20.23
N LEU A 32 -12.31 -3.01 -21.09
CA LEU A 32 -12.54 -2.99 -22.53
C LEU A 32 -11.63 -4.03 -23.16
N ARG A 33 -12.22 -5.14 -23.59
CA ARG A 33 -11.52 -6.27 -24.20
C ARG A 33 -11.87 -6.36 -25.69
N ARG A 34 -10.88 -6.63 -26.54
CA ARG A 34 -11.08 -6.98 -27.96
C ARG A 34 -10.54 -8.38 -28.17
N ASP A 35 -11.41 -9.28 -28.61
CA ASP A 35 -11.13 -10.71 -28.68
C ASP A 35 -10.66 -11.23 -27.32
N ASP A 36 -9.39 -11.62 -27.21
CA ASP A 36 -8.79 -12.09 -25.97
C ASP A 36 -7.84 -11.10 -25.28
N GLU A 37 -7.71 -9.87 -25.82
CA GLU A 37 -6.76 -8.86 -25.35
C GLU A 37 -7.46 -7.72 -24.58
N ASP A 38 -6.97 -7.44 -23.37
CA ASP A 38 -7.42 -6.32 -22.55
C ASP A 38 -6.78 -5.02 -23.06
N LEU A 39 -7.60 -4.10 -23.60
CA LEU A 39 -7.12 -2.85 -24.21
C LEU A 39 -7.06 -1.69 -23.21
N ALA A 40 -8.07 -1.58 -22.35
CA ALA A 40 -8.20 -0.46 -21.42
C ALA A 40 -9.12 -0.80 -20.25
N VAL A 41 -8.99 -0.06 -19.15
CA VAL A 41 -9.90 -0.13 -18.02
C VAL A 41 -10.65 1.19 -17.91
N LEU A 42 -11.98 1.12 -17.99
CA LEU A 42 -12.85 2.24 -17.68
C LEU A 42 -13.17 2.19 -16.19
N MET A 43 -12.66 3.18 -15.46
CA MET A 43 -12.87 3.31 -14.03
C MET A 43 -13.36 4.71 -13.68
N LEU A 44 -14.18 4.80 -12.64
CA LEU A 44 -14.58 6.08 -12.10
C LEU A 44 -13.35 6.88 -11.67
N VAL A 45 -13.28 8.13 -12.13
CA VAL A 45 -12.28 9.09 -11.64
C VAL A 45 -12.70 9.53 -10.23
N SER A 46 -12.47 8.68 -9.23
CA SER A 46 -12.55 9.11 -7.85
C SER A 46 -11.35 10.03 -7.59
N LYS A 47 -11.61 11.27 -7.15
CA LYS A 47 -10.58 11.99 -6.36
C LYS A 47 -10.22 11.01 -5.28
N LYS A 48 -9.00 10.44 -5.29
CA LYS A 48 -8.51 9.49 -4.28
C LYS A 48 -9.11 9.95 -2.96
N ALA A 49 -10.12 9.23 -2.46
CA ALA A 49 -10.63 9.53 -1.14
C ALA A 49 -9.37 9.44 -0.31
N LYS A 50 -8.87 10.57 0.20
CA LYS A 50 -7.65 10.60 1.02
C LYS A 50 -7.89 9.45 1.98
N ARG A 51 -7.13 8.34 1.85
CA ARG A 51 -7.31 7.14 2.69
C ARG A 51 -7.56 7.71 4.06
N ARG A 52 -8.76 7.55 4.62
CA ARG A 52 -9.09 8.19 5.91
C ARG A 52 -7.97 7.71 6.82
N ARG A 53 -7.01 8.60 7.12
CA ARG A 53 -5.93 8.26 8.02
C ARG A 53 -6.68 7.88 9.27
N LYS A 54 -6.62 6.61 9.66
CA LYS A 54 -7.20 6.15 10.91
C LYS A 54 -6.70 7.14 11.95
N GLN A 55 -7.61 7.88 12.58
CA GLN A 55 -7.20 8.76 13.67
C GLN A 55 -6.57 7.84 14.70
N LYS A 56 -5.29 8.08 15.01
CA LYS A 56 -4.58 7.29 16.02
C LYS A 56 -5.36 7.47 17.32
N SER A 57 -5.76 6.35 17.94
CA SER A 57 -6.39 6.42 19.25
C SER A 57 -5.36 6.83 20.31
N GLU A 58 -5.83 7.29 21.47
CA GLU A 58 -4.95 7.58 22.60
C GLU A 58 -4.12 6.35 22.99
N LYS A 59 -4.71 5.15 22.92
CA LYS A 59 -4.03 3.88 23.15
C LYS A 59 -2.88 3.63 22.16
N ASP A 60 -3.07 3.96 20.88
CA ASP A 60 -2.02 3.81 19.86
C ASP A 60 -0.85 4.77 20.13
N LEU A 61 -1.14 5.98 20.63
CA LEU A 61 -0.13 6.96 20.99
C LEU A 61 0.62 6.58 22.27
N GLU A 62 -0.09 6.03 23.26
CA GLU A 62 0.49 5.53 24.50
C GLU A 62 1.40 4.34 24.24
N ALA A 63 0.95 3.34 23.46
CA ALA A 63 1.77 2.19 23.08
C ALA A 63 3.04 2.61 22.32
N PHE A 64 2.91 3.58 21.41
CA PHE A 64 4.05 4.16 20.69
C PHE A 64 5.02 4.88 21.64
N ARG A 65 4.52 5.66 22.60
CA ARG A 65 5.34 6.37 23.59
C ARG A 65 6.00 5.43 24.59
N ALA A 66 5.32 4.38 25.02
CA ALA A 66 5.87 3.36 25.92
C ALA A 66 7.04 2.60 25.27
N SER A 67 6.97 2.39 23.95
CA SER A 67 8.04 1.75 23.18
C SER A 67 9.14 2.73 22.76
N ALA A 68 8.83 4.03 22.74
CA ALA A 68 9.80 5.05 22.40
C ALA A 68 10.92 5.01 23.43
N SER A 69 12.16 4.83 22.95
CA SER A 69 13.35 4.81 23.80
C SER A 69 13.57 3.54 24.64
N SER A 70 12.85 2.45 24.40
CA SER A 70 13.01 1.17 25.13
C SER A 70 14.43 0.55 25.06
N TRP A 71 15.32 1.08 24.21
CA TRP A 71 16.69 0.60 24.05
C TRP A 71 17.74 1.51 24.72
N LYS A 72 17.34 2.60 25.39
CA LYS A 72 18.30 3.53 26.00
C LYS A 72 19.07 2.94 27.17
N ASP A 73 18.43 2.07 27.95
CA ASP A 73 19.02 1.47 29.15
C ASP A 73 19.68 0.11 28.86
N VAL A 74 19.82 -0.25 27.58
CA VAL A 74 20.49 -1.49 27.17
C VAL A 74 22.00 -1.26 27.22
N ASP A 75 22.68 -2.03 28.08
CA ASP A 75 24.13 -2.17 28.04
C ASP A 75 24.53 -2.85 26.73
N THR A 76 24.96 -2.03 25.77
CA THR A 76 25.24 -2.46 24.41
C THR A 76 26.48 -3.36 24.36
N ASP A 77 27.49 -3.07 25.19
CA ASP A 77 28.74 -3.84 25.23
C ASP A 77 28.50 -5.23 25.79
N LYS A 78 27.73 -5.32 26.89
CA LYS A 78 27.30 -6.60 27.45
C LYS A 78 26.44 -7.40 26.48
N LEU A 79 25.46 -6.75 25.84
CA LEU A 79 24.60 -7.42 24.85
C LEU A 79 25.41 -8.00 23.68
N ILE A 80 26.40 -7.26 23.19
CA ILE A 80 27.30 -7.73 22.13
C ILE A 80 28.08 -8.96 22.61
N ALA A 81 28.67 -8.90 23.81
CA ALA A 81 29.41 -10.01 24.38
C ALA A 81 28.54 -11.27 24.50
N ASP A 82 27.31 -11.14 25.02
CA ASP A 82 26.36 -12.23 25.18
C ASP A 82 25.94 -12.85 23.83
N ILE A 83 25.73 -12.02 22.80
CA ILE A 83 25.42 -12.49 21.43
C ILE A 83 26.59 -13.30 20.86
N TYR A 84 27.83 -12.82 20.99
CA TYR A 84 29.00 -13.54 20.48
C TYR A 84 29.25 -14.84 21.26
N GLU A 85 29.05 -14.84 22.56
CA GLU A 85 29.15 -16.04 23.40
C GLU A 85 28.10 -17.09 23.00
N SER A 86 26.85 -16.65 22.81
CA SER A 86 25.76 -17.50 22.32
C SER A 86 26.05 -18.08 20.94
N ARG A 87 26.59 -17.27 20.01
CA ARG A 87 27.01 -17.73 18.68
C ARG A 87 28.12 -18.79 18.75
N ARG A 88 29.07 -18.66 19.68
CA ARG A 88 30.14 -19.67 19.89
C ARG A 88 29.60 -20.98 20.44
N ARG A 89 28.55 -20.95 21.26
CA ARG A 89 27.89 -22.15 21.80
C ARG A 89 26.85 -22.76 20.87
N SER A 90 26.40 -21.99 19.87
CA SER A 90 25.33 -22.42 18.97
C SER A 90 25.78 -23.59 18.10
N SER A 91 25.02 -24.68 18.14
CA SER A 91 25.18 -25.84 17.25
C SER A 91 24.28 -25.77 16.01
N ARG A 92 23.56 -24.64 15.80
CA ARG A 92 22.67 -24.49 14.65
C ARG A 92 23.49 -24.39 13.36
N PRO A 93 23.11 -25.13 12.30
CA PRO A 93 23.79 -25.04 11.02
C PRO A 93 23.62 -23.63 10.41
N PRO A 94 24.62 -23.14 9.66
CA PRO A 94 24.49 -21.89 8.90
C PRO A 94 23.28 -21.93 7.97
N VAL A 95 22.56 -20.82 7.87
CA VAL A 95 21.45 -20.63 6.93
C VAL A 95 21.96 -19.73 5.82
N ASP A 96 21.92 -20.21 4.57
CA ASP A 96 22.20 -19.38 3.40
C ASP A 96 21.03 -18.40 3.19
N LEU A 97 21.36 -17.12 3.05
CA LEU A 97 20.42 -16.01 2.79
C LEU A 97 20.39 -15.65 1.31
#